data_AF-A0A7J4THS5-F1
#
_entry.id   AF-A0A7J4THS5-F1
#
_cell.length_a   1.000
_cell.length_b   1.000
_cell.length_c   1.000
_cell.angle_alpha   90.00
_cell.angle_beta   90.00
_cell.angle_gamma   90.00
#
_symmetry.space_group_name_H-M   'P 1'
#
loop_
_entity.id
_entity.type
_entity.pdbx_description
1 polymer ?
#
loop_
_entity_poly.entity_id
_entity_poly.type
_entity_poly.pdbx_seq_one_letter_code
_entity_poly.pdbx_strand_id
1 'polypeptide(L)'
;MTSQEAAYKLLNELGKPSSSKDLARIALERHMVSSVAQDPVASHAQTIEKNIRDDVYNNPKLVFIHSGAQGRLIGLPGWDSNAPAVKDTLPNLIEIKAKIPSELFDKIKLAEQAKLKNNFDETISFLLSKGLSMVSVDIKKGLMTQLDSLNSL
;
A
#
# COMPACT_ATOMS: atom_id res chain seq x y z
N MET A 1 -13.71 -23.61 1.16
CA MET A 1 -13.13 -23.18 -0.13
C MET A 1 -11.64 -23.43 -0.08
N THR A 2 -10.98 -23.53 -1.23
CA THR A 2 -9.53 -23.67 -1.33
C THR A 2 -8.85 -22.31 -1.17
N SER A 3 -7.55 -22.30 -0.88
CA SER A 3 -6.74 -21.07 -0.82
C SER A 3 -6.77 -20.30 -2.14
N GLN A 4 -6.90 -21.02 -3.26
CA GLN A 4 -7.05 -20.45 -4.60
C GLN A 4 -8.39 -19.72 -4.76
N GLU A 5 -9.50 -20.36 -4.39
CA GLU A 5 -10.84 -19.76 -4.45
C GLU A 5 -10.95 -18.55 -3.53
N ALA A 6 -10.36 -18.63 -2.33
CA ALA A 6 -10.33 -17.52 -1.39
C ALA A 6 -9.57 -16.33 -1.94
N ALA A 7 -8.38 -16.56 -2.51
CA ALA A 7 -7.57 -15.51 -3.12
C ALA A 7 -8.32 -14.84 -4.29
N TYR A 8 -8.95 -15.62 -5.17
CA TYR A 8 -9.74 -15.08 -6.28
C TYR A 8 -10.90 -14.19 -5.79
N LYS A 9 -11.65 -14.65 -4.77
CA LYS A 9 -12.75 -13.87 -4.21
C LYS A 9 -12.25 -12.56 -3.58
N LEU A 10 -11.17 -12.62 -2.80
CA LEU A 10 -10.58 -11.44 -2.17
C LEU A 10 -10.06 -10.43 -3.19
N LEU A 11 -9.47 -10.87 -4.30
CA LEU A 11 -9.02 -9.97 -5.35
C LEU A 11 -10.20 -9.26 -6.05
N ASN A 12 -11.31 -9.96 -6.27
CA ASN A 12 -12.54 -9.32 -6.79
C ASN A 12 -13.11 -8.28 -5.81
N GLU A 13 -13.07 -8.55 -4.50
CA GLU A 13 -13.54 -7.61 -3.48
C GLU A 13 -12.61 -6.40 -3.32
N LEU A 14 -11.30 -6.61 -3.38
CA LEU A 14 -10.30 -5.55 -3.19
C LEU A 14 -10.12 -4.68 -4.43
N GLY A 15 -10.42 -5.20 -5.63
CA GLY A 15 -10.27 -4.49 -6.90
C GLY A 15 -8.83 -4.11 -7.25
N LYS A 16 -7.83 -4.67 -6.58
CA LYS A 16 -6.40 -4.38 -6.81
C LYS A 16 -5.51 -5.61 -6.59
N PRO A 17 -4.33 -5.67 -7.24
CA PRO A 17 -3.32 -6.69 -6.98
C PRO A 17 -2.89 -6.67 -5.51
N SER A 18 -2.59 -7.85 -4.94
CA SER A 18 -2.19 -7.98 -3.55
C SER A 18 -1.12 -9.06 -3.37
N SER A 19 -0.38 -9.01 -2.26
CA SER A 19 0.63 -10.01 -1.96
C SER A 19 -0.01 -11.35 -1.57
N SER A 20 0.68 -12.46 -1.84
CA SER A 20 0.25 -13.80 -1.42
C SER A 20 0.05 -13.90 0.09
N LYS A 21 0.93 -13.24 0.86
CA LYS A 21 0.85 -13.17 2.32
C LYS A 21 -0.36 -12.41 2.82
N ASP A 22 -0.69 -11.27 2.21
CA ASP A 22 -1.87 -10.49 2.59
C ASP A 22 -3.16 -11.23 2.26
N LEU A 23 -3.23 -11.86 1.08
CA LEU A 23 -4.37 -12.69 0.70
C LEU A 23 -4.55 -13.86 1.68
N ALA A 24 -3.47 -14.57 2.02
CA ALA A 24 -3.51 -15.67 2.97
C ALA A 24 -3.93 -15.21 4.38
N ARG A 25 -3.39 -14.07 4.85
CA ARG A 25 -3.73 -13.49 6.14
C ARG A 25 -5.21 -13.11 6.21
N ILE A 26 -5.71 -12.35 5.22
CA ILE A 26 -7.12 -11.94 5.17
C ILE A 26 -8.04 -13.16 5.05
N ALA A 27 -7.66 -14.18 4.27
CA ALA A 27 -8.45 -15.40 4.13
C ALA A 27 -8.56 -16.18 5.45
N LEU A 28 -7.50 -16.21 6.25
CA LEU A 28 -7.51 -16.82 7.59
C LEU A 28 -8.30 -15.98 8.60
N GLU A 29 -8.08 -14.66 8.62
CA GLU A 29 -8.80 -13.71 9.49
C GLU A 29 -10.32 -13.75 9.25
N ARG A 30 -10.74 -13.94 8.00
CA ARG A 30 -12.15 -14.05 7.60
C ARG A 30 -12.69 -15.49 7.62
N HIS A 31 -11.93 -16.45 8.14
CA HIS A 31 -12.30 -17.87 8.19
C HIS A 31 -12.73 -18.45 6.82
N MET A 32 -12.19 -17.93 5.73
CA MET A 32 -12.45 -18.43 4.37
C MET A 32 -11.72 -19.76 4.15
N VAL A 33 -10.54 -19.90 4.76
CA VAL A 33 -9.72 -21.12 4.77
C VAL A 33 -9.28 -21.45 6.19
N SER A 34 -8.94 -22.71 6.43
CA SER A 34 -8.34 -23.19 7.67
C SER A 34 -6.97 -23.81 7.39
N SER A 35 -6.12 -23.89 8.40
CA SER A 35 -4.84 -24.59 8.31
C SER A 35 -4.50 -25.18 9.67
N VAL A 36 -3.85 -26.34 9.64
CA VAL A 36 -3.24 -26.99 10.81
C VAL A 36 -1.71 -26.86 10.80
N ALA A 37 -1.15 -26.12 9.84
CA ALA A 37 0.28 -25.92 9.72
C ALA A 37 0.83 -25.04 10.87
N GLN A 38 2.13 -25.18 11.15
CA GLN A 38 2.82 -24.35 12.15
C GLN A 38 2.78 -22.86 11.81
N ASP A 39 2.88 -22.51 10.52
CA ASP A 39 2.61 -21.16 10.01
C ASP A 39 1.49 -21.23 8.95
N PRO A 40 0.23 -21.02 9.36
CA PRO A 40 -0.92 -21.01 8.46
C PRO A 40 -0.81 -20.01 7.30
N VAL A 41 -0.27 -18.82 7.55
CA VAL A 41 -0.21 -17.74 6.57
C VAL A 41 0.83 -18.08 5.50
N ALA A 42 2.03 -18.49 5.91
CA ALA A 42 3.08 -18.89 4.98
C ALA A 42 2.68 -20.10 4.15
N SER A 43 2.06 -21.10 4.76
CA SER A 43 1.59 -22.31 4.06
C SER A 43 0.60 -21.99 2.94
N HIS A 44 -0.42 -21.16 3.23
CA HIS A 44 -1.40 -20.75 2.23
C HIS A 44 -0.80 -19.83 1.16
N ALA A 45 0.05 -18.88 1.55
CA ALA A 45 0.73 -18.00 0.60
C ALA A 45 1.58 -18.82 -0.40
N GLN A 46 2.37 -19.78 0.08
CA GLN A 46 3.17 -20.66 -0.76
C GLN A 46 2.31 -21.55 -1.66
N THR A 47 1.18 -22.05 -1.15
CA THR A 47 0.24 -22.87 -1.92
C THR A 47 -0.33 -22.09 -3.10
N ILE A 48 -0.78 -20.85 -2.87
CA ILE A 48 -1.30 -19.98 -3.93
C ILE A 48 -0.20 -19.71 -4.97
N GLU A 49 1.01 -19.34 -4.53
CA GLU A 49 2.11 -19.06 -5.45
C GLU A 49 2.56 -20.28 -6.25
N LYS A 50 2.56 -21.47 -5.63
CA LYS A 50 2.88 -22.73 -6.31
C LYS A 50 1.85 -23.03 -7.38
N ASN A 51 0.56 -22.91 -7.05
CA ASN A 51 -0.51 -23.17 -7.99
C ASN A 51 -0.44 -22.26 -9.22
N ILE A 52 -0.16 -20.96 -9.03
CA ILE A 52 0.02 -20.01 -10.14
C ILE A 52 1.25 -20.34 -10.98
N ARG A 53 2.38 -20.68 -10.34
CA ARG A 53 3.66 -20.93 -11.01
C ARG A 53 3.65 -22.21 -11.85
N ASP A 54 3.10 -23.27 -11.28
CA ASP A 54 3.06 -24.59 -11.91
C ASP A 54 1.84 -24.70 -12.85
N ASP A 55 0.91 -23.73 -12.78
CA ASP A 55 -0.43 -23.74 -13.40
C ASP A 55 -1.25 -25.00 -13.04
N VAL A 56 -0.91 -25.64 -11.91
CA VAL A 56 -1.58 -26.82 -11.35
C VAL A 56 -2.49 -26.36 -10.21
N TYR A 57 -3.78 -26.73 -10.27
CA TYR A 57 -4.81 -26.24 -9.34
C TYR A 57 -5.02 -24.71 -9.36
N ASN A 58 -4.55 -24.02 -10.39
CA ASN A 58 -4.80 -22.60 -10.65
C ASN A 58 -6.23 -22.36 -11.18
N ASN A 59 -7.23 -22.82 -10.44
CA ASN A 59 -8.64 -22.65 -10.77
C ASN A 59 -9.41 -22.23 -9.51
N PRO A 60 -9.97 -21.00 -9.45
CA PRO A 60 -9.98 -19.97 -10.50
C PRO A 60 -8.60 -19.44 -10.88
N LYS A 61 -8.43 -19.01 -12.14
CA LYS A 61 -7.13 -18.57 -12.68
C LYS A 61 -6.67 -17.28 -12.00
N LEU A 62 -5.45 -17.29 -11.50
CA LEU A 62 -4.72 -16.15 -10.97
C LEU A 62 -3.40 -15.99 -11.73
N VAL A 63 -2.86 -14.79 -11.74
CA VAL A 63 -1.61 -14.46 -12.44
C VAL A 63 -0.68 -13.65 -11.54
N PHE A 64 0.62 -13.76 -11.81
CA PHE A 64 1.60 -12.85 -11.21
C PHE A 64 1.62 -11.52 -11.95
N ILE A 65 1.67 -10.43 -11.19
CA ILE A 65 1.82 -9.06 -11.69
C ILE A 65 3.09 -8.48 -11.09
N HIS A 66 3.95 -7.91 -11.94
CA HIS A 66 5.18 -7.28 -11.52
C HIS A 66 4.92 -5.79 -11.32
N SER A 67 4.91 -5.33 -10.07
CA SER A 67 4.88 -3.90 -9.76
C SER A 67 6.28 -3.50 -9.31
N GLY A 68 6.98 -2.70 -10.12
CA GLY A 68 8.43 -2.46 -10.00
C GLY A 68 8.93 -2.10 -8.59
N ALA A 69 8.12 -1.40 -7.79
CA ALA A 69 8.48 -1.00 -6.43
C ALA A 69 7.99 -1.97 -5.31
N GLN A 70 7.01 -2.83 -5.57
CA GLN A 70 6.36 -3.68 -4.56
C GLN A 70 6.64 -5.19 -4.75
N GLY A 71 7.45 -5.53 -5.76
CA GLY A 71 7.78 -6.92 -6.07
C GLY A 71 6.65 -7.64 -6.79
N ARG A 72 6.59 -8.97 -6.60
CA ARG A 72 5.63 -9.85 -7.27
C ARG A 72 4.29 -9.86 -6.52
N LEU A 73 3.25 -9.35 -7.15
CA LEU A 73 1.87 -9.37 -6.66
C LEU A 73 1.06 -10.45 -7.37
N ILE A 74 -0.10 -10.79 -6.81
CA ILE A 74 -1.08 -11.69 -7.41
C ILE A 74 -2.28 -10.86 -7.86
N GLY A 75 -2.80 -11.16 -9.05
CA GLY A 75 -3.97 -10.52 -9.61
C GLY A 75 -4.85 -11.45 -10.43
N LEU A 76 -5.93 -10.86 -10.95
CA LEU A 76 -6.87 -11.53 -11.83
C LEU A 76 -6.37 -11.53 -13.28
N PRO A 77 -6.75 -12.51 -14.11
CA PRO A 77 -6.46 -12.51 -15.54
C PRO A 77 -7.03 -11.25 -16.19
N GLY A 78 -6.24 -10.57 -17.01
CA GLY A 78 -6.62 -9.28 -17.62
C GLY A 78 -6.26 -8.06 -16.77
N TRP A 79 -5.81 -8.24 -15.53
CA TRP A 79 -5.02 -7.20 -14.87
C TRP A 79 -3.64 -7.22 -15.51
N ASP A 80 -3.35 -6.15 -16.24
CA ASP A 80 -2.22 -6.06 -17.16
C ASP A 80 -0.91 -6.57 -16.54
N SER A 81 -0.43 -7.71 -17.05
CA SER A 81 0.84 -8.32 -16.64
C SER A 81 2.07 -7.52 -17.12
N ASN A 82 1.84 -6.51 -17.97
CA ASN A 82 2.80 -5.58 -18.56
C ASN A 82 2.33 -4.10 -18.43
N ALA A 83 1.37 -3.79 -17.56
CA ALA A 83 1.00 -2.39 -17.35
C ALA A 83 2.22 -1.69 -16.74
N PRO A 84 2.66 -0.55 -17.29
CA PRO A 84 3.50 0.36 -16.52
C PRO A 84 2.71 0.60 -15.24
N ALA A 85 3.34 0.25 -14.10
CA ALA A 85 2.84 0.33 -12.73
C ALA A 85 1.43 0.90 -12.68
N VAL A 86 0.44 0.06 -12.32
CA VAL A 86 -0.92 0.47 -11.90
C VAL A 86 -0.79 1.92 -11.50
N LYS A 87 -1.29 2.83 -12.35
CA LYS A 87 -1.40 4.22 -11.94
C LYS A 87 -2.10 4.06 -10.61
N ASP A 88 -1.37 4.29 -9.53
CA ASP A 88 -1.95 4.70 -8.30
C ASP A 88 -3.08 5.61 -8.76
N THR A 89 -4.29 5.42 -8.25
CA THR A 89 -5.12 6.59 -8.02
C THR A 89 -4.19 7.57 -7.33
N LEU A 90 -3.49 8.39 -8.13
CA LEU A 90 -2.59 9.42 -7.71
C LEU A 90 -3.50 10.18 -6.78
N PRO A 91 -3.26 10.12 -5.45
CA PRO A 91 -4.19 10.68 -4.49
C PRO A 91 -4.32 12.13 -4.91
N ASN A 92 -5.48 12.48 -5.50
CA ASN A 92 -5.74 13.68 -6.30
C ASN A 92 -4.59 14.69 -6.15
N LEU A 93 -3.50 14.54 -6.92
CA LEU A 93 -2.23 15.15 -6.52
C LEU A 93 -2.38 16.66 -6.70
N ILE A 94 -2.58 17.35 -5.58
CA ILE A 94 -2.60 18.80 -5.55
C ILE A 94 -1.14 19.23 -5.65
N GLU A 95 -0.77 19.80 -6.79
CA GLU A 95 0.55 20.42 -6.95
C GLU A 95 0.59 21.69 -6.09
N ILE A 96 1.38 21.66 -5.01
CA ILE A 96 1.60 22.81 -4.14
C ILE A 96 2.93 23.45 -4.51
N LYS A 97 2.89 24.67 -5.05
CA LYS A 97 4.08 25.50 -5.27
C LYS A 97 4.27 26.44 -4.10
N ALA A 98 5.33 26.25 -3.33
CA ALA A 98 5.70 27.14 -2.21
C ALA A 98 7.08 27.74 -2.44
N LYS A 99 7.23 29.03 -2.14
CA LYS A 99 8.55 29.66 -2.05
C LYS A 99 9.11 29.40 -0.66
N ILE A 100 10.27 28.77 -0.60
CA ILE A 100 10.96 28.50 0.67
C ILE A 100 12.20 29.41 0.81
N PRO A 101 12.57 29.81 2.04
CA PRO A 101 13.83 30.50 2.28
C PRO A 101 15.02 29.65 1.83
N SER A 102 16.07 30.28 1.29
CA SER A 102 17.30 29.60 0.83
C SER A 102 17.95 28.76 1.94
N GLU A 103 17.95 29.26 3.17
CA GLU A 103 18.47 28.53 4.34
C GLU A 103 17.74 27.20 4.58
N LEU A 104 16.43 27.14 4.32
CA LEU A 104 15.65 25.92 4.49
C LEU A 104 15.96 24.93 3.37
N PHE A 105 16.14 25.43 2.16
CA PHE A 105 16.54 24.64 1.00
C PHE A 105 17.92 24.00 1.20
N ASP A 106 18.88 24.74 1.73
CA ASP A 106 20.23 24.22 2.00
C ASP A 106 20.19 23.11 3.07
N LYS A 107 19.34 23.24 4.10
CA LYS A 107 19.12 22.18 5.10
C LYS A 107 18.50 20.92 4.48
N ILE A 108 17.58 21.06 3.53
CA ILE A 108 16.99 19.92 2.82
C ILE A 108 18.07 19.22 1.97
N LYS A 109 18.95 19.96 1.29
CA LYS A 109 20.09 19.38 0.56
C LYS A 109 21.04 18.61 1.47
N LEU A 110 21.35 19.15 2.65
CA LEU A 110 22.17 18.44 3.63
C LEU A 110 21.50 17.15 4.11
N ALA A 111 20.18 17.18 4.32
CA ALA A 111 19.39 16.00 4.68
C ALA A 111 19.40 14.91 3.59
N GLU A 112 19.36 15.31 2.31
CA GLU A 112 19.51 14.40 1.17
C GLU A 112 20.92 13.78 1.14
N GLN A 113 21.96 14.60 1.29
CA GLN A 113 23.36 14.14 1.31
C GLN A 113 23.63 13.17 2.47
N ALA A 114 22.94 13.36 3.60
CA ALA A 114 22.95 12.44 4.73
C ALA A 114 22.25 11.09 4.46
N LYS A 115 21.70 10.89 3.25
CA LYS A 115 20.98 9.69 2.80
C LYS A 115 19.84 9.29 3.74
N LEU A 116 19.13 10.27 4.30
CA LEU A 116 17.93 10.02 5.10
C LEU A 116 16.84 9.30 4.27
N LYS A 117 16.82 9.55 2.96
CA LYS A 117 15.99 8.89 1.94
C LYS A 117 16.73 8.72 0.62
N ASN A 118 16.10 8.04 -0.35
CA ASN A 118 16.75 7.61 -1.58
C ASN A 118 16.90 8.74 -2.61
N ASN A 119 16.13 9.81 -2.48
CA ASN A 119 16.16 10.97 -3.37
C ASN A 119 15.65 12.24 -2.66
N PHE A 120 15.86 13.40 -3.29
CA PHE A 120 15.43 14.70 -2.80
C PHE A 120 13.92 14.78 -2.51
N ASP A 121 13.08 14.26 -3.40
CA ASP A 121 11.61 14.34 -3.27
C ASP A 121 11.09 13.50 -2.09
N GLU A 122 11.64 12.30 -1.88
CA GLU A 122 11.37 11.48 -0.70
C GLU A 122 11.88 12.16 0.58
N THR A 123 13.02 12.85 0.50
CA THR A 123 13.57 13.61 1.63
C THR A 123 12.65 14.77 2.02
N ILE A 124 12.16 15.53 1.05
CA ILE A 124 11.15 16.59 1.27
C ILE A 124 9.88 16.00 1.86
N SER A 125 9.35 14.94 1.25
CA SER A 125 8.10 14.29 1.69
C SER A 125 8.22 13.78 3.14
N PHE A 126 9.38 13.23 3.49
CA PHE A 126 9.70 12.79 4.85
C PHE A 126 9.75 13.96 5.84
N LEU A 127 10.45 15.04 5.50
CA LEU A 127 10.57 16.22 6.35
C LEU A 127 9.21 16.91 6.55
N LEU A 128 8.42 17.05 5.49
CA LEU A 128 7.07 17.60 5.55
C LEU A 128 6.16 16.74 6.43
N SER A 129 6.20 15.42 6.27
CA SER A 129 5.40 14.49 7.07
C SER A 129 5.77 14.56 8.55
N LYS A 130 7.06 14.67 8.89
CA LYS A 130 7.53 14.85 10.27
C LYS A 130 7.13 16.21 10.84
N GLY A 131 7.24 17.29 10.07
CA GLY A 131 6.80 18.63 10.47
C GLY A 131 5.28 18.67 10.72
N LEU A 132 4.48 18.12 9.81
CA LEU A 132 3.03 18.03 9.97
C LEU A 132 2.63 17.19 11.19
N SER A 133 3.38 16.12 11.49
CA SER A 133 3.15 15.30 12.70
C SER A 133 3.41 16.08 13.99
N MET A 134 4.32 17.07 13.98
CA MET A 134 4.55 17.94 15.14
C MET A 134 3.42 18.96 15.32
N VAL A 135 2.84 19.44 14.21
CA VAL A 135 1.78 20.47 14.20
C VAL A 135 0.37 19.85 14.28
N SER A 136 0.24 18.52 14.16
CA SER A 136 -1.06 17.84 14.12
C SER A 136 -1.91 18.03 15.37
N VAL A 137 -1.26 18.20 16.53
CA VAL A 137 -1.96 18.44 17.81
C VAL A 137 -2.63 19.81 17.80
N ASP A 138 -1.95 20.84 17.29
CA ASP A 138 -2.47 22.20 17.20
C ASP A 138 -3.55 22.32 16.12
N ILE A 139 -3.38 21.63 14.99
CA ILE A 139 -4.41 21.53 13.94
C ILE A 139 -5.70 20.91 14.50
N LYS A 140 -5.58 19.80 15.25
CA LYS A 140 -6.74 19.15 15.87
C LYS A 140 -7.44 20.06 16.87
N LYS A 141 -6.68 20.80 17.67
CA LYS A 141 -7.21 21.77 18.64
C LYS A 141 -7.96 22.90 17.93
N GLY A 142 -7.37 23.49 16.89
CA GLY A 142 -8.00 24.55 16.10
C GLY A 142 -9.29 24.10 15.41
N LEU A 143 -9.31 22.87 14.87
CA LEU A 143 -10.49 22.30 14.24
C LEU A 143 -11.64 22.09 15.25
N MET A 144 -11.33 21.59 16.46
CA MET A 144 -12.32 21.41 17.52
C MET A 144 -12.93 22.75 17.94
N THR A 145 -12.12 23.80 18.09
CA THR A 145 -12.62 25.14 18.40
C THR A 145 -13.57 25.68 17.31
N GLN A 146 -13.29 25.40 16.03
CA GLN A 146 -14.18 25.77 14.93
C GLN A 146 -15.49 24.99 14.95
N LEU A 147 -15.46 23.69 15.24
CA LEU A 147 -16.66 22.86 15.37
C LEU A 147 -17.53 23.27 16.55
N ASP A 148 -16.92 23.60 17.70
CA ASP A 148 -17.63 24.08 18.88
C ASP A 148 -18.32 25.43 18.61
N SER A 149 -17.67 26.30 17.83
CA SER A 149 -18.26 27.59 17.42
C SER A 149 -19.42 27.44 16.42
N LEU A 150 -19.42 26.38 15.60
CA LEU A 150 -20.50 26.06 14.65
C LEU A 150 -21.70 25.37 15.32
N ASN A 151 -21.47 24.60 16.38
CA ASN A 151 -22.52 23.95 17.17
C ASN A 151 -23.14 24.88 18.23
N SER A 152 -22.60 26.09 18.43
CA SER A 152 -23.09 27.10 19.37
C SER A 152 -23.94 28.20 18.69
N LEU A 153 -24.33 27.99 17.43
CA LEU A 153 -25.24 28.79 16.61
C LEU A 153 -26.55 28.03 16.39
#